data_AF-A0A8H3WJA6-F1
#
_entry.id   AF-A0A8H3WJA6-F1
#
_cell.length_a   1.000
_cell.length_b   1.000
_cell.length_c   1.000
_cell.angle_alpha   90.00
_cell.angle_beta   90.00
_cell.angle_gamma   90.00
#
_symmetry.space_group_name_H-M   'P 1'
#
loop_
_entity.id
_entity.type
_entity.pdbx_description
1 polymer ?
#
loop_
_entity_poly.entity_id
_entity_poly.type
_entity_poly.pdbx_seq_one_letter_code
_entity_poly.pdbx_strand_id
1 'polypeptide(L)'
;LLPPGRIGEILIDGPSIARGYLEDPEKTSKSFIANPLWTSIFNIGQESRRLYKTGDLGRFNSDGSVSYLGRKDTQIKLRGQRVELGEIEHRLIDILPAGSLVAVDVLSLSRSSSKHLVAFVQLGGRFDNFS
;
A
#
# COMPACT_ATOMS: atom_id res chain seq x y z
N LEU A 1 -5.99 3.73 16.55
CA LEU A 1 -4.58 3.27 16.56
C LEU A 1 -4.59 1.77 16.83
N LEU A 2 -3.70 1.04 16.17
CA LEU A 2 -3.60 -0.40 16.30
C LEU A 2 -2.24 -0.72 16.97
N PRO A 3 -2.16 -1.65 17.95
CA PRO A 3 -0.93 -2.02 18.64
C PRO A 3 0.14 -2.59 17.69
N PRO A 4 1.42 -2.64 18.13
CA PRO A 4 2.53 -3.20 17.36
C PRO A 4 2.17 -4.58 16.79
N GLY A 5 2.41 -4.79 15.48
CA GLY A 5 2.08 -6.02 14.77
C GLY A 5 0.68 -6.07 14.11
N ARG A 6 -0.19 -5.07 14.31
CA ARG A 6 -1.47 -4.98 13.58
C ARG A 6 -1.32 -4.22 12.26
N ILE A 7 -2.02 -4.73 11.25
CA ILE A 7 -2.09 -4.16 9.89
C ILE A 7 -2.89 -2.86 9.91
N GLY A 8 -2.32 -1.78 9.41
CA GLY A 8 -2.97 -0.48 9.28
C GLY A 8 -2.69 0.16 7.91
N GLU A 9 -3.46 1.20 7.58
CA GLU A 9 -3.20 2.01 6.39
C GLU A 9 -1.98 2.92 6.61
N ILE A 10 -1.06 2.94 5.65
CA ILE A 10 0.11 3.81 5.67
C ILE A 10 -0.34 5.24 5.36
N LEU A 11 0.07 6.17 6.22
CA LEU A 11 -0.20 7.60 6.09
C LEU A 11 1.13 8.34 5.96
N ILE A 12 1.19 9.30 5.04
CA ILE A 12 2.36 10.16 4.85
C ILE A 12 2.04 11.56 5.35
N ASP A 13 2.91 12.10 6.18
CA ASP A 13 2.89 13.48 6.69
C ASP A 13 4.20 14.16 6.28
N GLY A 14 4.15 15.45 5.97
CA GLY A 14 5.31 16.26 5.62
C GLY A 14 5.11 17.23 4.45
N PRO A 15 6.10 18.12 4.20
CA PRO A 15 5.99 19.18 3.20
C PRO A 15 5.92 18.67 1.75
N SER A 16 6.29 17.40 1.52
CA SER A 16 6.37 16.80 0.20
C SER A 16 5.04 16.23 -0.33
N ILE A 17 3.95 16.30 0.44
CA ILE A 17 2.64 15.82 -0.04
C ILE A 17 2.00 16.81 -1.02
N ALA A 18 1.32 16.29 -2.05
CA ALA A 18 0.68 17.13 -3.06
C ALA A 18 -0.45 18.00 -2.47
N ARG A 19 -0.76 19.12 -3.12
CA ARG A 19 -1.91 19.99 -2.73
C ARG A 19 -3.26 19.31 -2.92
N GLY A 20 -3.36 18.30 -3.78
CA GLY A 20 -4.59 17.60 -4.07
C GLY A 20 -4.57 17.03 -5.48
N TYR A 21 -5.70 16.48 -5.90
CA TYR A 21 -5.95 16.12 -7.28
C TYR A 21 -6.47 17.35 -8.04
N LEU A 22 -6.00 17.53 -9.27
CA LEU A 22 -6.40 18.65 -10.13
C LEU A 22 -7.91 18.56 -10.40
N GLU A 23 -8.62 19.66 -10.14
CA GLU A 23 -10.08 19.80 -10.35
C GLU A 23 -10.98 18.75 -9.67
N ASP A 24 -10.44 17.99 -8.71
CA ASP A 24 -11.17 16.93 -8.01
C ASP A 24 -11.11 17.15 -6.47
N PRO A 25 -11.91 18.11 -5.96
CA PRO A 25 -11.93 18.43 -4.53
C PRO A 25 -12.50 17.29 -3.68
N GLU A 26 -13.41 16.48 -4.23
CA GLU A 26 -14.00 15.35 -3.51
C GLU A 26 -12.94 14.28 -3.23
N LYS A 27 -12.21 13.83 -4.25
CA LYS A 27 -11.12 12.86 -4.08
C LYS A 27 -9.97 13.42 -3.25
N THR A 28 -9.71 14.72 -3.37
CA THR A 28 -8.74 15.42 -2.53
C THR A 28 -9.13 15.35 -1.06
N SER A 29 -10.37 15.68 -0.69
CA SER A 29 -10.81 15.63 0.71
C SER A 29 -10.77 14.22 1.31
N LYS A 30 -11.05 13.19 0.49
CA LYS A 30 -11.01 11.78 0.91
C LYS A 30 -9.60 11.25 1.14
N SER A 31 -8.62 11.76 0.38
CA SER A 31 -7.25 11.26 0.38
C SER A 31 -6.30 12.12 1.22
N PHE A 32 -6.65 13.39 1.43
CA PHE A 32 -5.85 14.33 2.23
C PHE A 32 -6.66 14.77 3.46
N ILE A 33 -6.36 14.17 4.60
CA ILE A 33 -7.05 14.44 5.87
C ILE A 33 -6.27 15.47 6.70
N ALA A 34 -6.98 16.28 7.47
CA ALA A 34 -6.37 17.29 8.35
C ALA A 34 -6.63 16.95 9.82
N ASN A 35 -5.61 17.13 10.67
CA ASN A 35 -5.70 17.08 12.14
C ASN A 35 -6.53 15.93 12.74
N PRO A 36 -6.29 14.67 12.37
CA PRO A 36 -7.02 13.57 12.99
C PRO A 36 -6.68 13.49 14.49
N LEU A 37 -7.68 13.23 15.35
CA LEU A 37 -7.55 13.33 16.81
C LEU A 37 -6.36 12.58 17.45
N TRP A 38 -5.79 11.59 16.79
CA TRP A 38 -4.63 10.86 17.29
C TRP A 38 -3.29 11.60 17.09
N THR A 39 -3.21 12.61 16.22
CA THR A 39 -1.95 13.36 16.00
C THR A 39 -1.61 14.24 17.21
N SER A 40 -2.60 14.72 17.94
CA SER A 40 -2.39 15.44 19.22
C SER A 40 -1.86 14.53 20.33
N ILE A 41 -2.15 13.23 20.28
CA ILE A 41 -1.71 12.24 21.29
C ILE A 41 -0.20 12.00 21.20
N PHE A 42 0.39 12.07 20.01
CA PHE A 42 1.82 11.82 19.81
C PHE A 42 2.69 13.09 19.86
N ASN A 43 2.12 14.24 20.27
CA ASN A 43 2.82 15.55 20.26
C ASN A 43 3.50 15.85 18.91
N ILE A 44 2.88 15.41 17.81
CA ILE A 44 3.38 15.61 16.45
C ILE A 44 3.01 17.05 16.00
N GLY A 45 3.61 18.06 16.64
CA GLY A 45 3.52 19.48 16.29
C GLY A 45 2.19 20.20 16.59
N GLN A 46 2.27 21.52 16.76
CA GLN A 46 1.16 22.44 17.07
C GLN A 46 0.48 23.04 15.83
N GLU A 47 1.01 22.80 14.63
CA GLU A 47 0.48 23.34 13.37
C GLU A 47 -0.52 22.38 12.72
N SER A 48 -1.47 22.93 11.94
CA SER A 48 -2.47 22.16 11.22
C SER A 48 -1.81 21.20 10.23
N ARG A 49 -1.64 19.93 10.60
CA ARG A 49 -1.00 18.91 9.77
C ARG A 49 -2.00 18.27 8.82
N ARG A 50 -1.54 18.08 7.59
CA ARG A 50 -2.27 17.43 6.52
C ARG A 50 -1.57 16.11 6.22
N LEU A 51 -2.32 15.01 6.23
CA LEU A 51 -1.81 13.68 5.97
C LEU A 51 -2.40 13.16 4.66
N TYR A 52 -1.57 12.51 3.87
CA TYR A 52 -1.97 11.79 2.67
C TYR A 52 -2.20 10.32 2.99
N LYS A 53 -3.38 9.82 2.65
CA LYS A 53 -3.76 8.42 2.69
C LYS A 53 -3.25 7.74 1.43
N THR A 54 -2.21 6.92 1.57
CA THR A 54 -1.63 6.25 0.40
C THR A 54 -2.53 5.15 -0.12
N GLY A 55 -3.40 4.61 0.74
CA GLY A 55 -4.21 3.43 0.47
C GLY A 55 -3.42 2.13 0.54
N ASP A 56 -2.15 2.16 0.96
CA ASP A 56 -1.33 0.98 1.20
C ASP A 56 -1.57 0.45 2.60
N LEU A 57 -1.58 -0.87 2.76
CA LEU A 57 -1.59 -1.55 4.05
C LEU A 57 -0.16 -1.91 4.44
N GLY A 58 0.15 -1.72 5.71
CA GLY A 58 1.44 -2.13 6.26
C GLY A 58 1.39 -2.36 7.75
N ARG A 59 2.52 -2.84 8.28
CA ARG A 59 2.75 -2.98 9.72
C ARG A 59 4.16 -2.54 10.08
N PHE A 60 4.30 -1.96 11.27
CA PHE A 60 5.61 -1.78 11.88
C PHE A 60 6.09 -3.11 12.46
N ASN A 61 7.31 -3.48 12.11
CA ASN A 61 8.03 -4.60 12.69
C ASN A 61 8.74 -4.17 13.98
N SER A 62 9.18 -5.14 14.78
CA SER A 62 9.85 -4.89 16.06
C SER A 62 11.20 -4.16 15.92
N ASP A 63 11.81 -4.21 14.74
CA ASP A 63 13.06 -3.52 14.40
C ASP A 63 12.83 -2.08 13.89
N GLY A 64 11.57 -1.61 13.83
CA GLY A 64 11.22 -0.29 13.33
C GLY A 64 11.05 -0.20 11.80
N SER A 65 11.28 -1.29 11.06
CA SER A 65 10.98 -1.35 9.63
C SER A 65 9.47 -1.42 9.37
N VAL A 66 9.06 -1.05 8.15
CA VAL A 66 7.66 -1.17 7.69
C VAL A 66 7.56 -2.29 6.66
N SER A 67 6.73 -3.29 6.94
CA SER A 67 6.34 -4.28 5.92
C SER A 67 5.13 -3.75 5.15
N TYR A 68 5.26 -3.66 3.83
CA TYR A 68 4.14 -3.45 2.91
C TYR A 68 3.33 -4.74 2.75
N LEU A 69 2.00 -4.63 2.75
CA LEU A 69 1.06 -5.75 2.80
C LEU A 69 -0.02 -5.67 1.71
N GLY A 70 0.17 -4.83 0.69
CA GLY A 70 -0.79 -4.62 -0.41
C GLY A 70 -1.58 -3.33 -0.26
N ARG A 71 -2.67 -3.17 -1.01
CA ARG A 71 -3.54 -1.98 -0.93
C ARG A 71 -4.89 -2.27 -0.29
N LYS A 72 -5.45 -1.24 0.33
CA LYS A 72 -6.75 -1.22 0.99
C LYS A 72 -7.92 -1.42 0.03
N ASP A 73 -7.75 -1.07 -1.24
CA ASP A 73 -8.79 -1.04 -2.26
C ASP A 73 -8.60 -2.08 -3.37
N THR A 74 -7.71 -3.07 -3.21
CA THR A 74 -7.44 -4.13 -4.20
C THR A 74 -8.55 -5.16 -4.39
N GLN A 75 -9.73 -4.92 -3.85
CA GLN A 75 -10.84 -5.85 -3.95
C GLN A 75 -11.50 -5.72 -5.32
N ILE A 76 -11.22 -6.68 -6.19
CA ILE A 76 -11.65 -6.64 -7.58
C ILE A 76 -12.59 -7.79 -7.90
N LYS A 77 -13.57 -7.54 -8.79
CA LYS A 77 -14.41 -8.59 -9.38
C LYS A 77 -13.75 -9.11 -10.65
N LEU A 78 -13.22 -10.32 -10.60
CA LEU A 78 -12.68 -11.04 -11.76
C LEU A 78 -13.67 -12.15 -12.13
N ARG A 79 -14.30 -12.05 -13.31
CA ARG A 79 -15.28 -13.05 -13.80
C ARG A 79 -16.39 -13.37 -12.78
N GLY A 80 -16.86 -12.36 -12.05
CA GLY A 80 -17.91 -12.50 -11.02
C GLY A 80 -17.41 -12.95 -9.63
N GLN A 81 -16.15 -13.33 -9.50
CA GLN A 81 -15.53 -13.70 -8.23
C GLN A 81 -14.85 -12.50 -7.58
N ARG A 82 -15.00 -12.36 -6.27
CA ARG A 82 -14.31 -11.35 -5.46
C ARG A 82 -12.91 -11.85 -5.16
N VAL A 83 -11.90 -11.09 -5.56
CA VAL A 83 -10.49 -11.42 -5.39
C VAL A 83 -9.82 -10.32 -4.60
N GLU A 84 -9.03 -10.71 -3.58
CA GLU A 84 -8.17 -9.81 -2.81
C GLU A 84 -6.74 -9.93 -3.35
N LEU A 85 -6.26 -8.92 -4.10
CA LEU A 85 -4.92 -9.01 -4.70
C LEU A 85 -3.82 -9.11 -3.65
N GLY A 86 -3.98 -8.45 -2.50
CA GLY A 86 -3.04 -8.54 -1.39
C GLY A 86 -2.89 -9.97 -0.81
N GLU A 87 -3.93 -10.80 -0.88
CA GLU A 87 -3.80 -12.22 -0.48
C GLU A 87 -2.89 -12.96 -1.47
N ILE A 88 -3.07 -12.71 -2.77
CA ILE A 88 -2.26 -13.35 -3.82
C ILE A 88 -0.80 -12.89 -3.69
N GLU A 89 -0.55 -11.61 -3.46
CA GLU A 89 0.79 -11.07 -3.18
C GLU A 89 1.44 -11.76 -1.97
N HIS A 90 0.72 -11.86 -0.85
CA HIS A 90 1.23 -12.50 0.36
C HIS A 90 1.56 -13.98 0.11
N ARG A 91 0.67 -14.72 -0.56
CA ARG A 91 0.90 -16.13 -0.90
C ARG A 91 2.11 -16.32 -1.82
N LEU A 92 2.30 -15.40 -2.76
CA LEU A 92 3.48 -15.42 -3.64
C LEU A 92 4.75 -15.12 -2.85
N ILE A 93 4.75 -14.17 -1.93
CA ILE A 93 5.89 -13.88 -1.06
C ILE A 93 6.27 -15.10 -0.21
N ASP A 94 5.28 -15.84 0.33
CA ASP A 94 5.52 -17.03 1.16
C ASP A 94 6.23 -18.18 0.42
N ILE A 95 6.03 -18.30 -0.90
CA ILE A 95 6.60 -19.39 -1.72
C ILE A 95 7.87 -18.99 -2.48
N LEU A 96 8.17 -17.70 -2.55
CA LEU A 96 9.33 -17.17 -3.26
C LEU A 96 10.56 -17.05 -2.34
N PRO A 97 11.77 -16.98 -2.91
CA PRO A 97 12.99 -16.77 -2.13
C PRO A 97 12.90 -15.53 -1.24
N ALA A 98 13.50 -15.61 -0.05
CA ALA A 98 13.56 -14.48 0.87
C ALA A 98 14.17 -13.23 0.19
N GLY A 99 13.53 -12.08 0.39
CA GLY A 99 13.90 -10.83 -0.27
C GLY A 99 13.31 -10.63 -1.67
N SER A 100 12.42 -11.52 -2.13
CA SER A 100 11.65 -11.29 -3.35
C SER A 100 10.58 -10.20 -3.15
N LEU A 101 10.37 -9.39 -4.19
CA LEU A 101 9.30 -8.41 -4.24
C LEU A 101 8.21 -8.89 -5.20
N VAL A 102 6.95 -8.72 -4.79
CA VAL A 102 5.77 -9.12 -5.57
C VAL A 102 4.78 -7.97 -5.62
N ALA A 103 4.22 -7.72 -6.80
CA ALA A 103 3.05 -6.87 -6.99
C ALA A 103 2.05 -7.59 -7.90
N VAL A 104 0.76 -7.56 -7.57
CA VAL A 104 -0.31 -8.20 -8.35
C VAL A 104 -1.31 -7.15 -8.80
N ASP A 105 -1.63 -7.15 -10.09
CA ASP A 105 -2.58 -6.21 -10.69
C ASP A 105 -3.49 -6.89 -11.71
N VAL A 106 -4.54 -6.19 -12.15
CA VAL A 106 -5.50 -6.66 -13.14
C VAL A 106 -5.44 -5.82 -14.40
N LEU A 107 -5.01 -6.45 -15.50
CA LEU A 107 -4.93 -5.81 -16.81
C LEU A 107 -6.15 -6.14 -17.66
N SER A 108 -6.65 -5.14 -18.40
CA SER A 108 -7.62 -5.32 -19.48
C SER A 108 -6.88 -5.19 -20.81
N LEU A 109 -6.93 -6.21 -21.65
CA LEU A 109 -6.27 -6.16 -22.97
C LEU A 109 -7.19 -5.41 -23.94
N SER A 110 -6.69 -4.40 -24.64
CA SER A 110 -7.52 -3.51 -25.48
C SER A 110 -8.37 -4.20 -26.56
N ARG A 111 -8.02 -5.44 -26.95
CA ARG A 111 -8.74 -6.23 -27.97
C ARG A 111 -9.76 -7.22 -27.39
N SER A 112 -9.86 -7.34 -26.07
CA SER A 112 -10.76 -8.26 -25.38
C SER A 112 -11.19 -7.66 -24.05
N SER A 113 -12.49 -7.61 -23.77
CA SER A 113 -13.01 -7.19 -22.45
C SER A 113 -12.64 -8.16 -21.30
N SER A 114 -11.81 -9.17 -21.55
CA SER A 114 -11.30 -10.06 -20.52
C SER A 114 -10.24 -9.37 -19.65
N LYS A 115 -10.60 -9.26 -18.37
CA LYS A 115 -9.67 -8.95 -17.29
C LYS A 115 -8.75 -10.14 -17.03
N HIS A 116 -7.46 -9.87 -16.86
CA HIS A 116 -6.44 -10.86 -16.51
C HIS A 116 -5.73 -10.43 -15.25
N LEU A 117 -5.47 -11.41 -14.37
CA LEU A 117 -4.63 -11.24 -13.20
C LEU A 117 -3.17 -11.39 -13.62
N VAL A 118 -2.32 -10.45 -13.23
CA VAL A 118 -0.88 -10.44 -13.56
C VAL A 118 -0.09 -10.23 -12.28
N ALA A 119 0.91 -11.07 -12.04
CA ALA A 119 1.87 -10.91 -10.97
C ALA A 119 3.23 -10.48 -11.55
N PHE A 120 3.78 -9.41 -11.01
CA PHE A 120 5.14 -8.95 -11.26
C PHE A 120 6.00 -9.44 -10.10
N VAL A 121 7.06 -10.18 -10.42
CA VAL A 121 7.94 -10.79 -9.42
C VAL A 121 9.38 -10.36 -9.69
N GLN A 122 10.03 -9.82 -8.67
CA GLN A 122 11.47 -9.63 -8.63
C GLN A 122 12.06 -10.62 -7.64
N LEU A 123 12.91 -11.53 -8.13
CA LEU A 123 13.56 -12.51 -7.27
C LEU A 123 14.69 -11.85 -6.48
N GLY A 124 14.68 -12.06 -5.17
CA GLY A 124 15.77 -11.65 -4.27
C GLY A 124 17.00 -12.52 -4.49
N GLY A 125 17.82 -12.17 -5.48
CA GLY A 125 19.14 -12.76 -5.68
C GLY A 125 20.18 -12.01 -4.86
N ARG A 126 20.74 -12.68 -3.85
CA ARG A 126 22.03 -12.28 -3.29
C ARG A 126 23.05 -12.48 -4.41
N PHE A 127 23.54 -11.39 -5.00
CA PHE A 127 24.78 -11.45 -5.78
C PHE A 127 25.90 -11.68 -4.77
N ASP A 128 26.10 -12.93 -4.37
CA ASP A 128 27.35 -13.34 -3.75
C ASP A 128 28.42 -13.18 -4.85
N ASN A 129 29.03 -12.00 -4.90
CA ASN A 129 30.23 -11.80 -5.70
C ASN A 129 31.33 -12.66 -5.09
N PHE A 130 31.78 -13.62 -5.89
CA PHE A 130 32.97 -14.42 -5.66
C PHE A 130 34.22 -13.53 -5.58
N SER A 131 35.10 -13.90 -4.63
CA SER A 131 36.52 -13.53 -4.47
C SER A 131 36.82 -12.18 -3.83
#